data_AF-A0A4Q5XCZ8-F1
#
_entry.id   AF-A0A4Q5XCZ8-F1
#
_cell.length_a   1.000
_cell.length_b   1.000
_cell.length_c   1.000
_cell.angle_alpha   90.00
_cell.angle_beta   90.00
_cell.angle_gamma   90.00
#
_symmetry.space_group_name_H-M   'P 1'
#
loop_
_entity.id
_entity.type
_entity.pdbx_description
1 polymer ?
#
loop_
_entity_poly.entity_id
_entity_poly.type
_entity_poly.pdbx_seq_one_letter_code
_entity_poly.pdbx_strand_id
1 'polypeptide(L)'
;MSDERADVGGFEHAQGFVPGEISGSLGLGPLEMQYEELFADALADGVITADERARLEKAADNLGLERSRLFKLEQAMVSAYQSRHRVRIVEHYEEAAPSLAPLRVEAEGDAGRALLLKRVEVLEARVKELEEELRRAHAAVNVEVDLSDLEEHAEDAGEDPEEVWRRLRRNPTSAEGYRQLFRIHAARGDADAAFRASEALVALGAAGAEEREAFERGRAQTLIAPRGSISQAAWNDFLFHPEQELLTGQIFSLIAPAVLVGRVTSLRRDGKLHVPAPAAKQEVAKATITAVRAVPWAASILGLACPALYVDKERDSGFEHIPGVPPCTVIGKRALSGKTQLQQAFLVGRHLAWYRQEMYLKTLFSAVPDLEDLFLAALTIGNPGLPIAEDMKRRVAPIAQAIQPLLESPQVDSLRGCFLRFVEEGGRTNLQRWSAATDKTAARAGLLLCGDLGTALGVVQAEEGAHGEIAKDLLWFSASDRYGKLRRQLGVAKAAVS
;
A
#
# COMPACT_ATOMS: atom_id res chain seq x y z
N MET A 1 26.57 -13.01 -33.44
CA MET A 1 27.00 -13.77 -32.25
C MET A 1 27.42 -12.74 -31.22
N SER A 2 26.69 -12.44 -30.16
CA SER A 2 25.50 -13.02 -29.54
C SER A 2 24.85 -11.87 -28.78
N ASP A 3 23.71 -11.39 -29.28
CA ASP A 3 22.90 -10.38 -28.64
C ASP A 3 21.66 -11.09 -28.10
N GLU A 4 21.80 -11.63 -26.89
CA GLU A 4 20.71 -12.33 -26.20
C GLU A 4 20.92 -12.17 -24.69
N ARG A 5 20.53 -10.99 -24.18
CA ARG A 5 20.06 -10.85 -22.79
C ARG A 5 18.64 -10.32 -22.85
N ALA A 6 17.71 -11.24 -23.05
CA ALA A 6 16.32 -11.04 -22.69
C ALA A 6 16.23 -10.90 -21.16
N ASP A 7 16.33 -9.68 -20.65
CA ASP A 7 15.93 -9.35 -19.27
C ASP A 7 14.39 -9.19 -19.24
N VAL A 8 13.70 -10.33 -19.34
CA VAL A 8 12.24 -10.42 -19.32
C VAL A 8 11.84 -11.11 -18.02
N GLY A 9 11.88 -10.37 -16.91
CA GLY A 9 11.39 -10.85 -15.61
C GLY A 9 11.57 -9.81 -14.51
N GLY A 10 10.56 -8.98 -14.28
CA GLY A 10 10.58 -7.94 -13.25
C GLY A 10 9.19 -7.36 -13.06
N PHE A 11 8.82 -7.03 -11.82
CA PHE A 11 7.44 -6.61 -11.45
C PHE A 11 6.38 -7.69 -11.68
N GLU A 12 6.72 -8.92 -11.33
CA GLU A 12 5.81 -10.06 -11.29
C GLU A 12 5.53 -10.44 -9.83
N HIS A 13 4.34 -10.93 -9.55
CA HIS A 13 4.01 -11.48 -8.23
C HIS A 13 4.51 -12.92 -8.13
N ALA A 14 4.72 -13.42 -6.91
CA ALA A 14 5.09 -14.83 -6.72
C ALA A 14 3.96 -15.75 -7.22
N GLN A 15 4.32 -16.97 -7.64
CA GLN A 15 3.32 -17.98 -8.00
C GLN A 15 2.36 -18.21 -6.82
N GLY A 16 1.05 -18.14 -7.08
CA GLY A 16 0.02 -18.25 -6.05
C GLY A 16 -0.23 -16.98 -5.23
N PHE A 17 0.18 -15.81 -5.73
CA PHE A 17 -0.13 -14.52 -5.11
C PHE A 17 -1.63 -14.36 -4.86
N VAL A 18 -2.00 -14.04 -3.62
CA VAL A 18 -3.39 -13.78 -3.23
C VAL A 18 -3.61 -12.26 -3.13
N PRO A 19 -4.36 -11.65 -4.08
CA PRO A 19 -4.70 -10.24 -3.98
C PRO A 19 -5.60 -10.01 -2.77
N GLY A 20 -5.26 -9.00 -1.97
CA GLY A 20 -6.08 -8.53 -0.86
C GLY A 20 -7.23 -7.63 -1.34
N GLU A 21 -8.13 -7.32 -0.42
CA GLU A 21 -9.20 -6.35 -0.65
C GLU A 21 -8.61 -4.95 -0.92
N ILE A 22 -9.05 -4.33 -2.02
CA ILE A 22 -8.69 -2.95 -2.31
C ILE A 22 -9.32 -2.05 -1.24
N SER A 23 -8.52 -1.20 -0.59
CA SER A 23 -9.01 -0.39 0.53
C SER A 23 -8.36 0.99 0.57
N GLY A 24 -9.14 1.98 1.00
CA GLY A 24 -8.69 3.36 1.19
C GLY A 24 -8.26 4.11 -0.08
N SER A 25 -8.41 3.54 -1.28
CA SER A 25 -8.08 4.22 -2.54
C SER A 25 -9.04 5.37 -2.82
N LEU A 26 -8.53 6.50 -3.32
CA LEU A 26 -9.35 7.62 -3.77
C LEU A 26 -10.03 7.26 -5.08
N GLY A 27 -11.34 7.09 -4.99
CA GLY A 27 -12.18 6.60 -6.06
C GLY A 27 -13.40 5.93 -5.47
N LEU A 28 -14.15 5.33 -6.38
CA LEU A 28 -15.23 4.40 -6.09
C LEU A 28 -14.67 3.19 -5.32
N GLY A 29 -15.48 2.54 -4.48
CA GLY A 29 -15.04 1.35 -3.76
C GLY A 29 -14.66 0.23 -4.73
N PRO A 30 -14.07 -0.88 -4.26
CA PRO A 30 -13.57 -1.97 -5.12
C PRO A 30 -14.65 -2.53 -6.05
N LEU A 31 -15.87 -2.60 -5.51
CA LEU A 31 -17.06 -3.10 -6.16
C LEU A 31 -17.55 -2.09 -7.20
N GLU A 32 -17.54 -0.81 -6.86
CA GLU A 32 -17.91 0.26 -7.79
C GLU A 32 -16.85 0.51 -8.89
N MET A 33 -15.57 0.23 -8.66
CA MET A 33 -14.53 0.25 -9.71
C MET A 33 -14.68 -0.92 -10.69
N GLN A 34 -14.97 -2.13 -10.19
CA GLN A 34 -15.32 -3.27 -11.04
C GLN A 34 -16.58 -2.98 -11.85
N TYR A 35 -17.56 -2.32 -11.24
CA TYR A 35 -18.76 -1.85 -11.93
C TYR A 35 -18.44 -0.80 -12.99
N GLU A 36 -17.58 0.18 -12.66
CA GLU A 36 -17.13 1.22 -13.59
C GLU A 36 -16.46 0.63 -14.84
N GLU A 37 -15.61 -0.40 -14.67
CA GLU A 37 -14.96 -1.07 -15.81
C GLU A 37 -15.98 -1.79 -16.70
N LEU A 38 -16.88 -2.58 -16.09
CA LEU A 38 -17.96 -3.27 -16.81
C LEU A 38 -18.88 -2.28 -17.55
N PHE A 39 -19.20 -1.16 -16.90
CA PHE A 39 -20.06 -0.13 -17.46
C PHE A 39 -19.35 0.66 -18.57
N ALA A 40 -18.04 0.89 -18.45
CA ALA A 40 -17.23 1.54 -19.48
C ALA A 40 -17.11 0.67 -20.75
N ASP A 41 -17.00 -0.64 -20.60
CA ASP A 41 -17.00 -1.59 -21.70
C ASP A 41 -18.37 -1.63 -22.41
N ALA A 42 -19.47 -1.66 -21.65
CA ALA A 42 -20.83 -1.57 -22.21
C ALA A 42 -21.10 -0.22 -22.90
N LEU A 43 -20.43 0.86 -22.48
CA LEU A 43 -20.50 2.15 -23.13
C LEU A 43 -19.66 2.25 -24.40
N ALA A 44 -18.70 1.34 -24.64
CA ALA A 44 -17.73 1.45 -25.72
C ALA A 44 -18.39 1.57 -27.10
N ASP A 45 -19.49 0.85 -27.31
CA ASP A 45 -20.25 0.78 -28.57
C ASP A 45 -21.38 1.83 -28.67
N GLY A 46 -21.57 2.66 -27.63
CA GLY A 46 -22.54 3.77 -27.63
C GLY A 46 -24.01 3.35 -27.54
N VAL A 47 -24.31 2.05 -27.43
CA VAL A 47 -25.64 1.47 -27.23
C VAL A 47 -25.50 0.41 -26.13
N ILE A 48 -26.28 0.53 -25.05
CA ILE A 48 -26.32 -0.49 -24.00
C ILE A 48 -27.46 -1.44 -24.33
N THR A 49 -27.14 -2.70 -24.62
CA THR A 49 -28.13 -3.73 -24.94
C THR A 49 -28.84 -4.29 -23.70
N ALA A 50 -29.95 -4.99 -23.89
CA ALA A 50 -30.73 -5.63 -22.82
C ALA A 50 -29.87 -6.61 -22.02
N ASP A 51 -29.07 -7.40 -22.74
CA ASP A 51 -28.19 -8.40 -22.17
C ASP A 51 -27.04 -7.76 -21.39
N GLU A 52 -26.56 -6.59 -21.82
CA GLU A 52 -25.55 -5.81 -21.09
C GLU A 52 -26.16 -5.15 -19.86
N ARG A 53 -27.35 -4.55 -19.97
CA ARG A 53 -28.09 -3.99 -18.82
C ARG A 53 -28.39 -5.06 -17.79
N ALA A 54 -28.88 -6.22 -18.20
CA ALA A 54 -29.14 -7.35 -17.30
C ALA A 54 -27.85 -7.91 -16.68
N ARG A 55 -26.73 -7.92 -17.42
CA ARG A 55 -25.41 -8.28 -16.88
C ARG A 55 -24.91 -7.25 -15.87
N LEU A 56 -25.09 -5.96 -16.13
CA LEU A 56 -24.73 -4.87 -15.24
C LEU A 56 -25.60 -4.89 -13.97
N GLU A 57 -26.91 -5.07 -14.07
CA GLU A 57 -27.81 -5.19 -12.91
C GLU A 57 -27.50 -6.42 -12.07
N LYS A 58 -27.27 -7.57 -12.71
CA LYS A 58 -26.83 -8.78 -12.02
C LYS A 58 -25.45 -8.60 -11.39
N ALA A 59 -24.53 -7.88 -12.04
CA ALA A 59 -23.23 -7.55 -11.46
C ALA A 59 -23.39 -6.62 -10.25
N ALA A 60 -24.20 -5.57 -10.33
CA ALA A 60 -24.48 -4.65 -9.23
C ALA A 60 -25.11 -5.37 -8.02
N ASP A 61 -26.08 -6.25 -8.26
CA ASP A 61 -26.73 -7.04 -7.21
C ASP A 61 -25.74 -8.06 -6.60
N ASN A 62 -24.90 -8.73 -7.41
CA ASN A 62 -23.86 -9.64 -6.92
C ASN A 62 -22.75 -8.91 -6.14
N LEU A 63 -22.47 -7.67 -6.52
CA LEU A 63 -21.49 -6.78 -5.89
C LEU A 63 -22.10 -6.01 -4.70
N GLY A 64 -23.38 -6.20 -4.37
CA GLY A 64 -24.03 -5.57 -3.22
C GLY A 64 -24.05 -4.04 -3.28
N LEU A 65 -24.05 -3.45 -4.47
CA LEU A 65 -23.97 -2.00 -4.65
C LEU A 65 -25.30 -1.31 -4.38
N GLU A 66 -25.25 -0.17 -3.69
CA GLU A 66 -26.46 0.62 -3.42
C GLU A 66 -27.00 1.26 -4.72
N ARG A 67 -28.26 0.97 -5.06
CA ARG A 67 -28.88 1.39 -6.32
C ARG A 67 -28.87 2.90 -6.56
N SER A 68 -28.98 3.71 -5.50
CA SER A 68 -28.98 5.18 -5.60
C SER A 68 -27.60 5.73 -5.99
N ARG A 69 -26.53 5.11 -5.48
CA ARG A 69 -25.13 5.46 -5.71
C ARG A 69 -24.67 4.98 -7.09
N LEU A 70 -25.10 3.78 -7.47
CA LEU A 70 -24.90 3.21 -8.81
C LEU A 70 -25.50 4.10 -9.90
N PHE A 71 -26.74 4.56 -9.71
CA PHE A 71 -27.41 5.41 -10.68
C PHE A 71 -26.68 6.73 -10.93
N LYS A 72 -26.16 7.38 -9.88
CA LYS A 72 -25.35 8.60 -10.02
C LYS A 72 -24.04 8.34 -10.76
N LEU A 73 -23.39 7.20 -10.48
CA LEU A 73 -22.18 6.75 -11.16
C LEU A 73 -22.43 6.54 -12.67
N GLU A 74 -23.44 5.75 -13.01
CA GLU A 74 -23.85 5.50 -14.41
C GLU A 74 -24.18 6.79 -15.14
N GLN A 75 -24.93 7.69 -14.50
CA GLN A 75 -25.30 8.98 -15.08
C GLN A 75 -24.08 9.87 -15.36
N ALA A 76 -23.10 9.88 -14.45
CA ALA A 76 -21.85 10.61 -14.64
C ALA A 76 -21.02 10.04 -15.79
N MET A 77 -20.95 8.70 -15.90
CA MET A 77 -20.24 8.00 -16.97
C MET A 77 -20.88 8.21 -18.35
N VAL A 78 -22.20 8.07 -18.43
CA VAL A 78 -22.99 8.37 -19.64
C VAL A 78 -22.77 9.82 -20.06
N SER A 79 -22.85 10.78 -19.13
CA SER A 79 -22.64 12.20 -19.42
C SER A 79 -21.22 12.50 -19.93
N ALA A 80 -20.20 11.90 -19.30
CA ALA A 80 -18.81 12.03 -19.73
C ALA A 80 -18.57 11.44 -21.13
N TYR A 81 -19.15 10.26 -21.40
CA TYR A 81 -19.05 9.61 -22.71
C TYR A 81 -19.75 10.41 -23.81
N GLN A 82 -20.99 10.86 -23.57
CA GLN A 82 -21.75 11.68 -24.53
C GLN A 82 -21.05 13.02 -24.82
N SER A 83 -20.47 13.65 -23.80
CA SER A 83 -19.69 14.87 -23.97
C SER A 83 -18.41 14.66 -24.78
N ARG A 84 -17.78 13.49 -24.66
CA ARG A 84 -16.51 13.15 -25.34
C ARG A 84 -16.72 12.68 -26.78
N HIS A 85 -17.81 11.96 -27.06
CA HIS A 85 -18.05 11.30 -28.34
C HIS A 85 -19.18 11.94 -29.18
N ARG A 86 -19.95 12.91 -28.64
CA ARG A 86 -21.09 13.58 -29.31
C ARG A 86 -22.17 12.62 -29.83
N VAL A 87 -22.42 11.52 -29.13
CA VAL A 87 -23.45 10.51 -29.44
C VAL A 87 -24.48 10.47 -28.30
N ARG A 88 -25.72 10.03 -28.57
CA ARG A 88 -26.77 9.80 -27.56
C ARG A 88 -26.95 8.29 -27.37
N ILE A 89 -26.78 7.82 -26.15
CA ILE A 89 -26.90 6.39 -25.80
C ILE A 89 -28.38 6.02 -25.72
N VAL A 90 -28.75 4.88 -26.31
CA VAL A 90 -30.12 4.34 -26.34
C VAL A 90 -30.06 2.92 -25.79
N GLU A 91 -30.94 2.60 -24.84
CA GLU A 91 -31.06 1.26 -24.25
C GLU A 91 -32.16 0.47 -24.96
N HIS A 92 -31.85 -0.76 -25.40
CA HIS A 92 -32.80 -1.66 -26.08
C HIS A 92 -33.03 -2.91 -25.23
N TYR A 93 -34.29 -3.27 -24.96
CA TYR A 93 -34.67 -4.39 -24.08
C TYR A 93 -35.31 -5.55 -24.87
N GLU A 94 -34.69 -6.74 -24.86
CA GLU A 94 -35.28 -8.04 -25.24
C GLU A 94 -34.85 -9.09 -24.19
N GLU A 95 -35.80 -9.90 -23.69
CA GLU A 95 -35.61 -10.84 -22.57
C GLU A 95 -35.37 -12.29 -23.04
N ALA A 96 -34.41 -13.00 -22.44
CA ALA A 96 -34.16 -14.43 -22.64
C ALA A 96 -34.25 -15.27 -21.33
N ALA A 97 -34.78 -16.48 -21.48
CA ALA A 97 -35.23 -17.42 -20.44
C ALA A 97 -34.11 -18.30 -19.80
N PRO A 98 -34.34 -18.90 -18.62
CA PRO A 98 -33.29 -19.46 -17.75
C PRO A 98 -32.93 -20.94 -17.99
N SER A 99 -31.68 -21.28 -17.68
CA SER A 99 -31.07 -22.63 -17.70
C SER A 99 -30.96 -23.22 -16.29
N LEU A 100 -31.28 -24.51 -16.15
CA LEU A 100 -31.02 -25.33 -14.95
C LEU A 100 -30.52 -26.72 -15.35
N ALA A 101 -29.39 -27.16 -14.78
CA ALA A 101 -29.21 -28.53 -14.30
C ALA A 101 -27.97 -28.68 -13.38
N PRO A 102 -27.97 -29.64 -12.44
CA PRO A 102 -27.09 -29.65 -11.26
C PRO A 102 -25.89 -30.60 -11.38
N LEU A 103 -24.80 -30.25 -10.68
CA LEU A 103 -23.63 -31.10 -10.43
C LEU A 103 -23.97 -32.22 -9.43
N ARG A 104 -23.64 -33.48 -9.78
CA ARG A 104 -23.56 -34.62 -8.86
C ARG A 104 -22.11 -34.81 -8.41
N VAL A 105 -21.90 -34.89 -7.10
CA VAL A 105 -20.64 -35.30 -6.46
C VAL A 105 -20.88 -36.68 -5.86
N GLU A 106 -20.15 -37.69 -6.34
CA GLU A 106 -20.05 -38.99 -5.68
C GLU A 106 -18.84 -38.98 -4.74
N ALA A 107 -19.09 -39.32 -3.47
CA ALA A 107 -18.09 -39.41 -2.42
C ALA A 107 -17.31 -40.73 -2.52
N GLU A 108 -15.98 -40.62 -2.57
CA GLU A 108 -15.05 -41.77 -2.52
C GLU A 108 -15.13 -42.46 -1.16
N GLY A 109 -15.46 -43.75 -1.19
CA GLY A 109 -15.46 -44.65 -0.04
C GLY A 109 -14.09 -45.26 0.22
N ASP A 110 -13.67 -45.17 1.49
CA ASP A 110 -12.94 -46.18 2.27
C ASP A 110 -11.58 -46.74 1.77
N ALA A 111 -10.92 -46.11 0.81
CA ALA A 111 -9.55 -46.48 0.41
C ALA A 111 -8.44 -45.77 1.23
N GLY A 112 -8.72 -44.59 1.80
CA GLY A 112 -7.73 -43.77 2.50
C GLY A 112 -7.42 -44.22 3.94
N ARG A 113 -8.39 -44.81 4.63
CA ARG A 113 -8.26 -45.19 6.05
C ARG A 113 -7.32 -46.38 6.27
N ALA A 114 -7.28 -47.32 5.31
CA ALA A 114 -6.39 -48.48 5.36
C ALA A 114 -4.93 -48.13 5.03
N LEU A 115 -4.70 -47.11 4.19
CA LEU A 115 -3.35 -46.66 3.81
C LEU A 115 -2.69 -45.85 4.94
N LEU A 116 -3.48 -45.07 5.68
CA LEU A 116 -3.01 -44.27 6.82
C LEU A 116 -2.60 -45.14 8.01
N LEU A 117 -3.35 -46.19 8.33
CA LEU A 117 -3.03 -47.09 9.45
C LEU A 117 -1.70 -47.85 9.22
N LYS A 118 -1.41 -48.24 7.98
CA LYS A 118 -0.16 -48.93 7.62
C LYS A 118 1.05 -47.99 7.64
N ARG A 119 0.84 -46.67 7.51
CA ARG A 119 1.90 -45.65 7.57
C ARG A 119 2.26 -45.29 9.01
N VAL A 120 1.29 -45.34 9.92
CA VAL A 120 1.50 -45.12 11.36
C VAL A 120 2.40 -46.20 11.96
N GLU A 121 2.17 -47.48 11.66
CA GLU A 121 3.05 -48.57 12.14
C GLU A 121 4.51 -48.44 11.66
N VAL A 122 4.72 -47.98 10.42
CA VAL A 122 6.07 -47.80 9.86
C VAL A 122 6.78 -46.61 10.51
N LEU A 123 6.04 -45.55 10.88
CA LEU A 123 6.61 -44.38 11.54
C LEU A 123 6.89 -44.64 13.01
N GLU A 124 6.06 -45.42 13.70
CA GLU A 124 6.29 -45.82 15.10
C GLU A 124 7.52 -46.71 15.27
N ALA A 125 7.79 -47.59 14.31
CA ALA A 125 9.02 -48.39 14.29
C ALA A 125 10.28 -47.53 14.10
N ARG A 126 10.19 -46.44 13.31
CA ARG A 126 11.30 -45.53 13.04
C ARG A 126 11.60 -44.59 14.21
N VAL A 127 10.58 -44.17 14.96
CA VAL A 127 10.74 -43.37 16.19
C VAL A 127 11.53 -44.16 17.23
N LYS A 128 11.25 -45.45 17.39
CA LYS A 128 11.92 -46.31 18.36
C LYS A 128 13.40 -46.55 18.04
N GLU A 129 13.73 -46.67 16.76
CA GLU A 129 15.12 -46.79 16.27
C GLU A 129 15.92 -45.51 16.53
N LEU A 130 15.31 -44.35 16.28
CA LEU A 130 15.91 -43.03 16.53
C LEU A 130 16.09 -42.73 18.03
N GLU A 131 15.18 -43.21 18.89
CA GLU A 131 15.33 -43.13 20.35
C GLU A 131 16.52 -43.97 20.88
N GLU A 132 16.84 -45.09 20.21
CA GLU A 132 17.99 -45.94 20.54
C GLU A 132 19.33 -45.36 20.06
N GLU A 133 19.31 -44.59 18.96
CA GLU A 133 20.46 -43.83 18.45
C GLU A 133 20.74 -42.59 19.31
N LEU A 134 19.70 -41.88 19.76
CA LEU A 134 19.82 -40.74 20.67
C LEU A 134 20.42 -41.16 22.03
N ARG A 135 20.06 -42.35 22.53
CA ARG A 135 20.61 -42.90 23.78
C ARG A 135 22.09 -43.27 23.67
N ARG A 136 22.57 -43.63 22.47
CA ARG A 136 23.98 -43.93 22.18
C ARG A 136 24.82 -42.67 21.97
N ALA A 137 24.24 -41.60 21.41
CA ALA A 137 24.89 -40.30 21.29
C ALA A 137 25.12 -39.61 22.65
N HIS A 138 24.23 -39.83 23.64
CA HIS A 138 24.36 -39.26 24.99
C HIS A 138 25.43 -39.90 25.89
N ALA A 139 26.12 -40.97 25.45
CA ALA A 139 27.15 -41.63 26.25
C ALA A 139 28.60 -41.26 25.85
N ALA A 140 28.78 -40.36 24.87
CA ALA A 140 30.10 -40.03 24.34
C ALA A 140 30.29 -38.53 24.09
N VAL A 141 30.06 -37.67 25.08
CA VAL A 141 30.57 -36.29 25.08
C VAL A 141 30.81 -35.86 26.52
N ASN A 142 32.05 -36.00 27.01
CA ASN A 142 32.57 -35.14 28.06
C ASN A 142 33.47 -34.13 27.34
N VAL A 143 32.82 -33.17 26.70
CA VAL A 143 33.47 -31.96 26.19
C VAL A 143 33.19 -30.91 27.25
N GLU A 144 34.25 -30.32 27.77
CA GLU A 144 34.17 -29.11 28.58
C GLU A 144 33.57 -28.03 27.66
N VAL A 145 32.26 -27.82 27.76
CA VAL A 145 31.55 -26.79 27.00
C VAL A 145 31.88 -25.48 27.69
N ASP A 146 32.61 -24.61 26.98
CA ASP A 146 32.78 -23.23 27.37
C ASP A 146 31.39 -22.57 27.37
N LEU A 147 30.81 -22.38 28.56
CA LEU A 147 29.49 -21.78 28.74
C LEU A 147 29.55 -20.25 28.69
N SER A 148 30.74 -19.66 28.56
CA SER A 148 30.91 -18.19 28.56
C SER A 148 30.14 -17.55 27.39
N ASP A 149 30.24 -18.14 26.20
CA ASP A 149 29.49 -17.69 25.02
C ASP A 149 27.97 -17.91 25.20
N LEU A 150 27.56 -18.98 25.91
CA LEU A 150 26.16 -19.26 26.20
C LEU A 150 25.57 -18.31 27.25
N GLU A 151 26.37 -17.86 28.21
CA GLU A 151 25.99 -16.85 29.21
C GLU A 151 25.86 -15.47 28.55
N GLU A 152 26.81 -15.05 27.71
CA GLU A 152 26.73 -13.78 26.96
C GLU A 152 25.52 -13.79 25.99
N HIS A 153 25.28 -14.90 25.29
CA HIS A 153 24.09 -15.04 24.44
C HIS A 153 22.78 -15.03 25.24
N ALA A 154 22.75 -15.60 26.45
CA ALA A 154 21.57 -15.58 27.31
C ALA A 154 21.28 -14.17 27.86
N GLU A 155 22.33 -13.40 28.20
CA GLU A 155 22.22 -12.00 28.61
C GLU A 155 21.72 -11.12 27.46
N ASP A 156 22.34 -11.23 26.28
CA ASP A 156 21.92 -10.50 25.07
C ASP A 156 20.48 -10.85 24.66
N ALA A 157 20.08 -12.12 24.74
CA ALA A 157 18.72 -12.55 24.43
C ALA A 157 17.68 -12.00 25.43
N GLY A 158 18.10 -11.69 26.67
CA GLY A 158 17.27 -11.15 27.74
C GLY A 158 16.94 -9.66 27.59
N GLU A 159 17.70 -8.90 26.80
CA GLU A 159 17.46 -7.47 26.60
C GLU A 159 16.18 -7.18 25.79
N ASP A 160 15.46 -6.09 26.09
CA ASP A 160 14.27 -5.70 25.32
C ASP A 160 14.65 -4.93 24.03
N PRO A 161 14.50 -5.52 22.83
CA PRO A 161 14.81 -4.83 21.59
C PRO A 161 13.89 -3.63 21.34
N GLU A 162 12.66 -3.61 21.88
CA GLU A 162 11.77 -2.47 21.71
C GLU A 162 12.30 -1.22 22.44
N GLU A 163 12.90 -1.39 23.62
CA GLU A 163 13.55 -0.31 24.36
C GLU A 163 14.72 0.28 23.56
N VAL A 164 15.55 -0.57 22.97
CA VAL A 164 16.66 -0.16 22.08
C VAL A 164 16.12 0.61 20.87
N TRP A 165 15.12 0.06 20.20
CA TRP A 165 14.49 0.69 19.03
C TRP A 165 13.80 2.02 19.36
N ARG A 166 13.16 2.14 20.53
CA ARG A 166 12.56 3.41 20.99
C ARG A 166 13.63 4.48 21.21
N ARG A 167 14.81 4.11 21.75
CA ARG A 167 15.95 5.03 21.92
C ARG A 167 16.51 5.51 20.57
N LEU A 168 16.55 4.64 19.55
CA LEU A 168 16.98 5.01 18.19
C LEU A 168 16.16 6.15 17.60
N ARG A 169 14.90 6.36 17.98
CA ARG A 169 14.10 7.49 17.46
C ARG A 169 14.77 8.86 17.68
N ARG A 170 15.53 9.02 18.76
CA ARG A 170 16.24 10.28 19.07
C ARG A 170 17.50 10.46 18.22
N ASN A 171 18.14 9.37 17.83
CA ASN A 171 19.33 9.39 16.97
C ASN A 171 19.29 8.19 15.99
N PRO A 172 18.48 8.27 14.92
CA PRO A 172 18.29 7.16 13.98
C PRO A 172 19.54 6.79 13.17
N THR A 173 20.59 7.61 13.25
CA THR A 173 21.88 7.41 12.58
C THR A 173 22.93 6.80 13.51
N SER A 174 22.58 6.48 14.76
CA SER A 174 23.49 5.84 15.70
C SER A 174 23.71 4.36 15.36
N ALA A 175 24.91 4.00 14.92
CA ALA A 175 25.28 2.61 14.65
C ALA A 175 25.18 1.70 15.89
N GLU A 176 25.44 2.24 17.09
CA GLU A 176 25.46 1.47 18.33
C GLU A 176 24.11 0.80 18.63
N GLY A 177 23.00 1.52 18.40
CA GLY A 177 21.67 0.98 18.64
C GLY A 177 21.31 -0.15 17.67
N TYR A 178 21.69 -0.04 16.39
CA TYR A 178 21.48 -1.13 15.43
C TYR A 178 22.37 -2.34 15.71
N ARG A 179 23.60 -2.12 16.20
CA ARG A 179 24.48 -3.21 16.63
C ARG A 179 23.93 -3.95 17.84
N GLN A 180 23.38 -3.22 18.80
CA GLN A 180 22.67 -3.83 19.94
C GLN A 180 21.47 -4.64 19.46
N LEU A 181 20.63 -4.10 18.56
CA LEU A 181 19.52 -4.85 17.96
C LEU A 181 20.00 -6.12 17.22
N PHE A 182 21.07 -6.02 16.45
CA PHE A 182 21.65 -7.17 15.74
C PHE A 182 22.03 -8.29 16.71
N ARG A 183 22.78 -7.98 17.78
CA ARG A 183 23.18 -8.96 18.80
C ARG A 183 21.98 -9.63 19.46
N ILE A 184 21.00 -8.85 19.93
CA ILE A 184 19.77 -9.37 20.55
C ILE A 184 19.04 -10.33 19.60
N HIS A 185 18.85 -9.92 18.34
CA HIS A 185 18.10 -10.73 17.37
C HIS A 185 18.88 -11.96 16.91
N ALA A 186 20.21 -11.87 16.78
CA ALA A 186 21.07 -13.00 16.48
C ALA A 186 21.04 -14.04 17.62
N ALA A 187 21.17 -13.60 18.87
CA ALA A 187 21.07 -14.46 20.05
C ALA A 187 19.69 -15.14 20.18
N ARG A 188 18.62 -14.46 19.74
CA ARG A 188 17.25 -15.01 19.69
C ARG A 188 16.95 -15.90 18.48
N GLY A 189 17.86 -15.99 17.52
CA GLY A 189 17.63 -16.71 16.25
C GLY A 189 16.62 -16.04 15.31
N ASP A 190 16.29 -14.76 15.51
CA ASP A 190 15.40 -14.01 14.61
C ASP A 190 16.19 -13.51 13.39
N ALA A 191 16.26 -14.37 12.36
CA ALA A 191 17.04 -14.11 11.16
C ALA A 191 16.56 -12.86 10.37
N ASP A 192 15.26 -12.57 10.32
CA ASP A 192 14.77 -11.39 9.59
C ASP A 192 15.10 -10.10 10.34
N ALA A 193 14.93 -10.09 11.67
CA ALA A 193 15.28 -8.91 12.46
C ALA A 193 16.79 -8.66 12.51
N ALA A 194 17.61 -9.71 12.64
CA ALA A 194 19.07 -9.61 12.53
C ALA A 194 19.50 -9.09 11.15
N PHE A 195 18.91 -9.62 10.07
CA PHE A 195 19.15 -9.11 8.72
C PHE A 195 18.83 -7.61 8.60
N ARG A 196 17.67 -7.17 9.08
CA ARG A 196 17.27 -5.75 8.99
C ARG A 196 18.17 -4.82 9.80
N ALA A 197 18.60 -5.24 10.98
CA ALA A 197 19.58 -4.49 11.78
C ALA A 197 20.94 -4.39 11.05
N SER A 198 21.38 -5.49 10.44
CA SER A 198 22.62 -5.52 9.64
C SER A 198 22.54 -4.65 8.39
N GLU A 199 21.39 -4.62 7.71
CA GLU A 199 21.14 -3.76 6.55
C GLU A 199 21.25 -2.27 6.93
N ALA A 200 20.70 -1.87 8.08
CA ALA A 200 20.84 -0.52 8.59
C ALA A 200 22.31 -0.15 8.89
N LEU A 201 23.08 -1.08 9.47
CA LEU A 201 24.52 -0.89 9.73
C LEU A 201 25.34 -0.76 8.44
N VAL A 202 25.01 -1.55 7.41
CA VAL A 202 25.64 -1.44 6.09
C VAL A 202 25.31 -0.10 5.45
N ALA A 203 24.04 0.32 5.50
CA ALA A 203 23.61 1.61 4.97
C ALA A 203 24.28 2.81 5.66
N LEU A 204 24.58 2.68 6.95
CA LEU A 204 25.34 3.68 7.72
C LEU A 204 26.86 3.62 7.48
N GLY A 205 27.35 2.63 6.73
CA GLY A 205 28.79 2.40 6.54
C GLY A 205 29.51 1.93 7.80
N ALA A 206 28.77 1.44 8.80
CA ALA A 206 29.27 1.10 10.13
C ALA A 206 29.27 -0.41 10.43
N ALA A 207 28.90 -1.24 9.45
CA ALA A 207 28.89 -2.69 9.61
C ALA A 207 30.30 -3.28 9.68
N GLY A 208 30.55 -4.13 10.67
CA GLY A 208 31.69 -5.03 10.81
C GLY A 208 31.56 -6.28 9.94
N ALA A 209 32.47 -7.25 10.12
CA ALA A 209 32.54 -8.44 9.27
C ALA A 209 31.29 -9.34 9.39
N GLU A 210 30.88 -9.66 10.62
CA GLU A 210 29.72 -10.51 10.90
C GLU A 210 28.41 -9.89 10.42
N GLU A 211 28.21 -8.60 10.69
CA GLU A 211 27.03 -7.84 10.27
C GLU A 211 26.96 -7.79 8.73
N ARG A 212 28.08 -7.59 8.03
CA ARG A 212 28.12 -7.66 6.57
C ARG A 212 27.78 -9.05 6.04
N GLU A 213 28.28 -10.10 6.67
CA GLU A 213 27.95 -11.47 6.29
C GLU A 213 26.46 -11.79 6.49
N ALA A 214 25.87 -11.36 7.61
CA ALA A 214 24.43 -11.48 7.85
C ALA A 214 23.61 -10.74 6.80
N PHE A 215 24.03 -9.52 6.42
CA PHE A 215 23.41 -8.77 5.34
C PHE A 215 23.51 -9.51 4.00
N GLU A 216 24.71 -9.91 3.58
CA GLU A 216 24.91 -10.57 2.28
C GLU A 216 24.19 -11.92 2.18
N ARG A 217 24.10 -12.69 3.28
CA ARG A 217 23.30 -13.94 3.33
C ARG A 217 21.80 -13.67 3.13
N GLY A 218 21.30 -12.57 3.69
CA GLY A 218 19.88 -12.22 3.61
C GLY A 218 19.51 -11.35 2.39
N ARG A 219 20.47 -10.71 1.72
CA ARG A 219 20.19 -9.73 0.68
C ARG A 219 19.53 -10.39 -0.54
N ALA A 220 18.40 -9.83 -0.97
CA ALA A 220 17.82 -10.20 -2.27
C ALA A 220 18.53 -9.44 -3.39
N GLN A 221 18.89 -10.13 -4.48
CA GLN A 221 19.51 -9.50 -5.65
C GLN A 221 18.48 -8.96 -6.66
N THR A 222 17.20 -9.23 -6.43
CA THR A 222 16.08 -8.89 -7.31
C THR A 222 14.94 -8.24 -6.52
N LEU A 223 13.88 -7.82 -7.21
CA LEU A 223 12.65 -7.35 -6.58
C LEU A 223 12.10 -8.38 -5.59
N ILE A 224 11.37 -7.89 -4.59
CA ILE A 224 10.62 -8.76 -3.67
C ILE A 224 9.65 -9.67 -4.46
N ALA A 225 9.47 -10.89 -3.96
CA ALA A 225 8.51 -11.87 -4.50
C ALA A 225 7.38 -12.08 -3.48
N PRO A 226 6.43 -11.12 -3.37
CA PRO A 226 5.38 -11.18 -2.37
C PRO A 226 4.38 -12.28 -2.71
N ARG A 227 3.84 -12.93 -1.67
CA ARG A 227 2.82 -13.98 -1.76
C ARG A 227 1.39 -13.47 -1.55
N GLY A 228 1.23 -12.22 -1.15
CA GLY A 228 -0.07 -11.58 -1.00
C GLY A 228 0.06 -10.08 -0.77
N SER A 229 -1.09 -9.44 -0.56
CA SER A 229 -1.19 -7.99 -0.31
C SER A 229 -1.17 -7.63 1.18
N ILE A 230 -0.82 -6.39 1.49
CA ILE A 230 -1.13 -5.81 2.81
C ILE A 230 -2.62 -5.45 2.92
N SER A 231 -3.17 -5.60 4.11
CA SER A 231 -4.57 -5.27 4.41
C SER A 231 -4.73 -3.81 4.88
N GLN A 232 -5.96 -3.31 4.92
CA GLN A 232 -6.27 -2.02 5.53
C GLN A 232 -5.81 -1.92 6.99
N ALA A 233 -5.92 -3.00 7.75
CA ALA A 233 -5.43 -3.05 9.13
C ALA A 233 -3.91 -2.90 9.18
N ALA A 234 -3.16 -3.58 8.30
CA ALA A 234 -1.71 -3.45 8.21
C ALA A 234 -1.24 -2.02 7.85
N TRP A 235 -2.02 -1.28 7.05
CA TRP A 235 -1.76 0.14 6.82
C TRP A 235 -1.78 0.92 8.14
N ASN A 236 -2.84 0.77 8.93
CA ASN A 236 -3.03 1.48 10.19
C ASN A 236 -2.03 1.04 11.27
N ASP A 237 -1.85 -0.27 11.43
CA ASP A 237 -1.11 -0.85 12.56
C ASP A 237 0.40 -0.77 12.36
N PHE A 238 0.85 -0.91 11.11
CA PHE A 238 2.27 -1.13 10.81
C PHE A 238 2.88 -0.08 9.90
N LEU A 239 2.15 0.40 8.88
CA LEU A 239 2.75 1.25 7.84
C LEU A 239 2.69 2.74 8.17
N PHE A 240 1.53 3.23 8.64
CA PHE A 240 1.33 4.63 8.99
C PHE A 240 2.33 5.10 10.06
N HIS A 241 2.92 6.26 9.80
CA HIS A 241 3.79 6.94 10.75
C HIS A 241 2.99 7.28 12.02
N PRO A 242 3.54 7.07 13.24
CA PRO A 242 2.79 7.32 14.48
C PRO A 242 2.27 8.76 14.68
N GLU A 243 2.91 9.72 14.01
CA GLU A 243 2.48 11.13 14.02
C GLU A 243 1.47 11.48 12.91
N GLN A 244 1.12 10.52 12.04
CA GLN A 244 0.01 10.65 11.11
C GLN A 244 -1.28 10.31 11.87
N GLU A 245 -1.83 11.32 12.54
CA GLU A 245 -3.08 11.19 13.29
C GLU A 245 -4.21 10.63 12.41
N LEU A 246 -4.75 9.48 12.82
CA LEU A 246 -5.74 8.72 12.03
C LEU A 246 -7.04 9.49 11.87
N LEU A 247 -7.51 10.17 12.92
CA LEU A 247 -8.76 10.93 12.89
C LEU A 247 -8.68 12.10 11.89
N THR A 248 -7.53 12.77 11.80
CA THR A 248 -7.28 13.80 10.79
C THR A 248 -7.36 13.22 9.37
N GLY A 249 -6.73 12.05 9.15
CA GLY A 249 -6.85 11.33 7.88
C GLY A 249 -8.30 10.92 7.56
N GLN A 250 -9.08 10.48 8.56
CA GLN A 250 -10.49 10.14 8.39
C GLN A 250 -11.32 11.36 7.98
N ILE A 251 -11.13 12.52 8.61
CA ILE A 251 -11.81 13.77 8.23
C ILE A 251 -11.47 14.16 6.79
N PHE A 252 -10.19 14.09 6.40
CA PHE A 252 -9.79 14.38 5.02
C PHE A 252 -10.38 13.38 4.02
N SER A 253 -10.42 12.10 4.36
CA SER A 253 -10.99 11.07 3.46
C SER A 253 -12.44 11.34 3.09
N LEU A 254 -13.25 11.85 4.04
CA LEU A 254 -14.67 12.16 3.83
C LEU A 254 -14.88 13.31 2.83
N ILE A 255 -14.00 14.31 2.84
CA ILE A 255 -14.11 15.48 1.95
C ILE A 255 -13.30 15.34 0.66
N ALA A 256 -12.33 14.42 0.59
CA ALA A 256 -11.39 14.32 -0.52
C ALA A 256 -12.06 14.18 -1.90
N PRO A 257 -13.11 13.36 -2.08
CA PRO A 257 -13.82 13.28 -3.36
C PRO A 257 -14.47 14.60 -3.77
N ALA A 258 -15.15 15.29 -2.84
CA ALA A 258 -15.80 16.58 -3.09
C ALA A 258 -14.77 17.67 -3.44
N VAL A 259 -13.66 17.72 -2.69
CA VAL A 259 -12.57 18.67 -2.93
C VAL A 259 -11.90 18.41 -4.28
N LEU A 260 -11.70 17.16 -4.67
CA LEU A 260 -11.18 16.79 -5.99
C LEU A 260 -12.11 17.29 -7.11
N VAL A 261 -13.42 17.05 -7.02
CA VAL A 261 -14.41 17.54 -8.01
C VAL A 261 -14.36 19.07 -8.11
N GLY A 262 -14.32 19.77 -6.98
CA GLY A 262 -14.19 21.22 -6.93
C GLY A 262 -12.89 21.71 -7.59
N ARG A 263 -11.76 21.05 -7.30
CA ARG A 263 -10.46 21.39 -7.86
C ARG A 263 -10.41 21.17 -9.37
N VAL A 264 -10.92 20.05 -9.87
CA VAL A 264 -11.02 19.75 -11.31
C VAL A 264 -11.89 20.80 -12.01
N THR A 265 -13.03 21.17 -11.42
CA THR A 265 -13.93 22.19 -11.96
C THR A 265 -13.24 23.55 -12.06
N SER A 266 -12.54 23.98 -11.01
CA SER A 266 -11.78 25.24 -11.02
C SER A 266 -10.66 25.23 -12.06
N LEU A 267 -9.85 24.16 -12.11
CA LEU A 267 -8.76 24.05 -13.07
C LEU A 267 -9.28 24.05 -14.51
N ARG A 268 -10.43 23.41 -14.77
CA ARG A 268 -11.06 23.41 -16.09
C ARG A 268 -11.53 24.81 -16.49
N ARG A 269 -12.24 25.49 -15.59
CA ARG A 269 -12.72 26.87 -15.81
C ARG A 269 -11.58 27.82 -16.13
N ASP A 270 -10.45 27.66 -15.43
CA ASP A 270 -9.29 28.53 -15.57
C ASP A 270 -8.36 28.10 -16.72
N GLY A 271 -8.70 27.05 -17.48
CA GLY A 271 -7.87 26.52 -18.59
C GLY A 271 -6.56 25.86 -18.15
N LYS A 272 -6.43 25.51 -16.87
CA LYS A 272 -5.23 24.95 -16.23
C LYS A 272 -5.30 23.43 -16.00
N LEU A 273 -6.45 22.81 -16.26
CA LEU A 273 -6.59 21.36 -16.12
C LEU A 273 -5.78 20.65 -17.20
N HIS A 274 -4.74 19.93 -16.79
CA HIS A 274 -4.02 19.05 -17.71
C HIS A 274 -4.90 17.84 -18.06
N VAL A 275 -5.09 17.61 -19.36
CA VAL A 275 -5.80 16.44 -19.89
C VAL A 275 -4.80 15.61 -20.69
N PRO A 276 -4.36 14.44 -20.18
CA PRO A 276 -3.46 13.58 -20.92
C PRO A 276 -4.06 13.13 -22.25
N ALA A 277 -3.22 13.03 -23.29
CA ALA A 277 -3.67 12.61 -24.61
C ALA A 277 -4.20 11.17 -24.58
N PRO A 278 -5.36 10.86 -25.18
CA PRO A 278 -5.90 9.49 -25.20
C PRO A 278 -4.93 8.44 -25.76
N ALA A 279 -4.15 8.80 -26.79
CA ALA A 279 -3.14 7.93 -27.39
C ALA A 279 -1.94 7.64 -26.47
N ALA A 280 -1.76 8.42 -25.40
CA ALA A 280 -0.72 8.19 -24.40
C ALA A 280 -1.16 7.18 -23.32
N LYS A 281 -2.46 6.81 -23.28
CA LYS A 281 -3.00 5.84 -22.31
C LYS A 281 -2.33 4.48 -22.52
N GLN A 282 -1.92 3.85 -21.43
CA GLN A 282 -1.25 2.55 -21.47
C GLN A 282 -2.21 1.40 -21.24
N GLU A 283 -2.07 0.34 -22.03
CA GLU A 283 -2.66 -0.97 -21.74
C GLU A 283 -1.70 -1.75 -20.84
N VAL A 284 -2.01 -1.75 -19.54
CA VAL A 284 -1.12 -2.27 -18.50
C VAL A 284 -0.71 -3.73 -18.72
N ALA A 285 -1.64 -4.56 -19.19
CA ALA A 285 -1.40 -5.99 -19.48
C ALA A 285 -0.40 -6.24 -20.63
N LYS A 286 -0.17 -5.25 -21.51
CA LYS A 286 0.75 -5.34 -22.65
C LYS A 286 1.98 -4.45 -22.49
N ALA A 287 2.13 -3.81 -21.34
CA ALA A 287 3.16 -2.81 -21.12
C ALA A 287 4.56 -3.44 -21.08
N THR A 288 5.47 -2.94 -21.94
CA THR A 288 6.89 -3.31 -21.92
C THR A 288 7.75 -2.31 -21.13
N ILE A 289 7.22 -1.11 -20.88
CA ILE A 289 7.91 -0.05 -20.13
C ILE A 289 7.95 -0.44 -18.65
N THR A 290 9.15 -0.58 -18.09
CA THR A 290 9.38 -0.97 -16.68
C THR A 290 8.59 -0.10 -15.70
N ALA A 291 8.59 1.22 -15.88
CA ALA A 291 7.84 2.15 -15.04
C ALA A 291 6.32 1.91 -15.09
N VAL A 292 5.77 1.51 -16.24
CA VAL A 292 4.34 1.20 -16.40
C VAL A 292 4.02 -0.14 -15.73
N ARG A 293 4.87 -1.17 -15.93
CA ARG A 293 4.71 -2.50 -15.30
C ARG A 293 4.76 -2.45 -13.77
N ALA A 294 5.56 -1.53 -13.22
CA ALA A 294 5.73 -1.39 -11.78
C ALA A 294 4.46 -0.94 -11.04
N VAL A 295 3.60 -0.14 -11.67
CA VAL A 295 2.39 0.42 -11.04
C VAL A 295 1.34 -0.63 -10.65
N PRO A 296 0.82 -1.49 -11.54
CA PRO A 296 -0.13 -2.53 -11.15
C PRO A 296 0.47 -3.52 -10.15
N TRP A 297 1.76 -3.85 -10.31
CA TRP A 297 2.47 -4.74 -9.40
C TRP A 297 2.44 -4.20 -7.97
N ALA A 298 2.81 -2.92 -7.82
CA ALA A 298 2.81 -2.21 -6.55
C ALA A 298 1.40 -2.02 -5.99
N ALA A 299 0.42 -1.66 -6.82
CA ALA A 299 -0.96 -1.43 -6.39
C ALA A 299 -1.56 -2.71 -5.79
N SER A 300 -1.36 -3.86 -6.45
CA SER A 300 -1.78 -5.16 -5.92
C SER A 300 -1.13 -5.46 -4.57
N ILE A 301 0.18 -5.24 -4.40
CA ILE A 301 0.87 -5.51 -3.13
C ILE A 301 0.36 -4.60 -2.00
N LEU A 302 0.10 -3.33 -2.32
CA LEU A 302 -0.35 -2.33 -1.37
C LEU A 302 -1.85 -2.41 -1.04
N GLY A 303 -2.62 -3.28 -1.72
CA GLY A 303 -4.08 -3.36 -1.57
C GLY A 303 -4.78 -2.10 -2.08
N LEU A 304 -4.27 -1.52 -3.17
CA LEU A 304 -4.77 -0.28 -3.76
C LEU A 304 -5.29 -0.51 -5.18
N ALA A 305 -6.18 0.36 -5.63
CA ALA A 305 -6.57 0.42 -7.02
C ALA A 305 -5.42 0.91 -7.90
N CYS A 306 -5.24 0.31 -9.07
CA CYS A 306 -4.30 0.83 -10.06
C CYS A 306 -4.95 2.04 -10.77
N PRO A 307 -4.38 3.25 -10.69
CA PRO A 307 -4.89 4.39 -11.45
C PRO A 307 -4.68 4.19 -12.95
N ALA A 308 -5.46 4.90 -13.77
CA ALA A 308 -5.20 4.98 -15.21
C ALA A 308 -3.81 5.59 -15.47
N LEU A 309 -3.04 4.99 -16.40
CA LEU A 309 -1.66 5.36 -16.66
C LEU A 309 -1.51 5.99 -18.05
N TYR A 310 -0.76 7.08 -18.12
CA TYR A 310 -0.38 7.76 -19.34
C TYR A 310 1.12 7.97 -19.38
N VAL A 311 1.74 7.81 -20.55
CA VAL A 311 3.18 8.07 -20.73
C VAL A 311 3.36 9.36 -21.52
N ASP A 312 4.05 10.33 -20.91
CA ASP A 312 4.41 11.60 -21.55
C ASP A 312 5.94 11.78 -21.50
N LYS A 313 6.59 11.53 -22.63
CA LYS A 313 8.06 11.54 -22.74
C LYS A 313 8.66 12.94 -22.66
N GLU A 314 7.87 13.98 -22.92
CA GLU A 314 8.35 15.37 -22.93
C GLU A 314 8.21 16.03 -21.56
N ARG A 315 7.27 15.53 -20.74
CA ARG A 315 7.02 16.05 -19.39
C ARG A 315 8.20 15.79 -18.46
N ASP A 316 8.76 16.86 -17.90
CA ASP A 316 9.87 16.82 -16.93
C ASP A 316 9.41 16.47 -15.51
N SER A 317 8.72 15.34 -15.37
CA SER A 317 8.28 14.80 -14.07
C SER A 317 8.60 13.32 -13.94
N GLY A 318 8.42 12.76 -12.75
CA GLY A 318 8.51 11.33 -12.47
C GLY A 318 7.15 10.68 -12.64
N PHE A 319 6.63 10.07 -11.58
CA PHE A 319 5.22 9.73 -11.48
C PHE A 319 4.46 10.94 -10.93
N GLU A 320 3.39 11.35 -11.60
CA GLU A 320 2.65 12.56 -11.25
C GLU A 320 1.15 12.28 -11.16
N HIS A 321 0.53 12.69 -10.05
CA HIS A 321 -0.92 12.65 -9.86
C HIS A 321 -1.57 13.76 -10.69
N ILE A 322 -2.39 13.38 -11.66
CA ILE A 322 -3.18 14.33 -12.43
C ILE A 322 -4.60 14.36 -11.84
N PRO A 323 -5.08 15.53 -11.38
CA PRO A 323 -6.45 15.66 -10.88
C PRO A 323 -7.44 15.37 -12.01
N GLY A 324 -8.35 14.44 -11.75
CA GLY A 324 -9.40 14.00 -12.65
C GLY A 324 -10.47 13.27 -11.85
N VAL A 325 -11.56 12.86 -12.51
CA VAL A 325 -12.60 12.04 -11.89
C VAL A 325 -12.81 10.81 -12.79
N PRO A 326 -12.21 9.65 -12.46
CA PRO A 326 -11.21 9.42 -11.39
C PRO A 326 -9.84 10.07 -11.70
N PRO A 327 -8.97 10.27 -10.70
CA PRO A 327 -7.62 10.78 -10.94
C PRO A 327 -6.74 9.75 -11.65
N CYS A 328 -5.72 10.21 -12.37
CA CYS A 328 -4.83 9.35 -13.15
C CYS A 328 -3.36 9.68 -12.89
N THR A 329 -2.47 8.78 -13.31
CA THR A 329 -1.02 8.98 -13.23
C THR A 329 -0.47 9.29 -14.62
N VAL A 330 0.32 10.36 -14.72
CA VAL A 330 1.21 10.58 -15.87
C VAL A 330 2.63 10.20 -15.46
N ILE A 331 3.26 9.39 -16.30
CA ILE A 331 4.65 8.94 -16.18
C ILE A 331 5.49 9.80 -17.11
N GLY A 332 6.21 10.75 -16.52
CA GLY A 332 7.12 11.67 -17.19
C GLY A 332 8.52 11.10 -17.41
N LYS A 333 9.36 11.86 -18.11
CA LYS A 333 10.70 11.42 -18.55
C LYS A 333 11.62 10.97 -17.40
N ARG A 334 11.50 11.55 -16.20
CA ARG A 334 12.36 11.21 -15.04
C ARG A 334 12.08 9.82 -14.47
N ALA A 335 10.90 9.26 -14.76
CA ALA A 335 10.55 7.89 -14.42
C ALA A 335 10.86 6.90 -15.55
N LEU A 336 11.14 7.36 -16.78
CA LEU A 336 11.33 6.47 -17.93
C LEU A 336 12.77 6.04 -18.17
N SER A 337 13.76 6.73 -17.60
CA SER A 337 15.18 6.44 -17.82
C SER A 337 16.02 6.58 -16.56
N GLY A 338 17.18 5.91 -16.53
CA GLY A 338 18.17 6.05 -15.46
C GLY A 338 17.74 5.51 -14.09
N LYS A 339 16.71 4.66 -14.02
CA LYS A 339 16.23 4.04 -12.78
C LYS A 339 16.41 2.53 -12.81
N THR A 340 16.93 1.97 -11.73
CA THR A 340 16.94 0.51 -11.51
C THR A 340 15.55 0.01 -11.16
N GLN A 341 15.31 -1.31 -11.24
CA GLN A 341 14.02 -1.89 -10.83
C GLN A 341 13.70 -1.58 -9.35
N LEU A 342 14.68 -1.67 -8.45
CA LEU A 342 14.48 -1.33 -7.03
C LEU A 342 14.12 0.14 -6.83
N GLN A 343 14.76 1.05 -7.57
CA GLN A 343 14.40 2.48 -7.53
C GLN A 343 12.99 2.73 -8.05
N GLN A 344 12.58 2.03 -9.10
CA GLN A 344 11.20 2.10 -9.61
C GLN A 344 10.19 1.59 -8.57
N ALA A 345 10.46 0.45 -7.92
CA ALA A 345 9.61 -0.09 -6.86
C ALA A 345 9.43 0.91 -5.70
N PHE A 346 10.52 1.55 -5.27
CA PHE A 346 10.47 2.59 -4.24
C PHE A 346 9.62 3.79 -4.68
N LEU A 347 9.90 4.34 -5.86
CA LEU A 347 9.22 5.53 -6.39
C LEU A 347 7.72 5.28 -6.59
N VAL A 348 7.35 4.11 -7.14
CA VAL A 348 5.95 3.74 -7.36
C VAL A 348 5.24 3.47 -6.05
N GLY A 349 5.86 2.79 -5.07
CA GLY A 349 5.24 2.56 -3.77
C GLY A 349 4.93 3.86 -3.04
N ARG A 350 5.87 4.81 -3.09
CA ARG A 350 5.66 6.16 -2.57
C ARG A 350 4.57 6.91 -3.32
N HIS A 351 4.57 6.84 -4.65
CA HIS A 351 3.57 7.47 -5.51
C HIS A 351 2.16 6.96 -5.24
N LEU A 352 1.99 5.64 -5.13
CA LEU A 352 0.70 5.00 -4.90
C LEU A 352 0.16 5.24 -3.49
N ALA A 353 1.01 5.38 -2.48
CA ALA A 353 0.56 5.74 -1.14
C ALA A 353 -0.29 7.03 -1.16
N TRP A 354 0.06 8.00 -2.00
CA TRP A 354 -0.70 9.25 -2.13
C TRP A 354 -2.09 9.09 -2.75
N TYR A 355 -2.40 7.97 -3.42
CA TYR A 355 -3.77 7.68 -3.88
C TYR A 355 -4.72 7.32 -2.73
N ARG A 356 -4.22 7.15 -1.51
CA ARG A 356 -5.07 6.91 -0.35
C ARG A 356 -5.89 8.14 0.02
N GLN A 357 -7.18 7.97 0.28
CA GLN A 357 -8.13 9.05 0.56
C GLN A 357 -7.70 9.92 1.75
N GLU A 358 -7.07 9.31 2.75
CA GLU A 358 -6.62 10.00 3.95
C GLU A 358 -5.50 11.01 3.64
N MET A 359 -4.76 10.81 2.55
CA MET A 359 -3.56 11.59 2.20
C MET A 359 -3.70 12.36 0.87
N TYR A 360 -4.69 12.00 0.04
CA TYR A 360 -4.79 12.47 -1.35
C TYR A 360 -4.86 13.99 -1.48
N LEU A 361 -5.45 14.69 -0.51
CA LEU A 361 -5.54 16.16 -0.53
C LEU A 361 -4.17 16.83 -0.64
N LYS A 362 -3.09 16.22 -0.13
CA LYS A 362 -1.73 16.75 -0.29
C LYS A 362 -1.24 16.77 -1.74
N THR A 363 -1.80 15.93 -2.61
CA THR A 363 -1.51 15.97 -4.05
C THR A 363 -2.16 17.18 -4.73
N LEU A 364 -3.21 17.74 -4.12
CA LEU A 364 -3.95 18.89 -4.64
C LEU A 364 -3.48 20.21 -4.01
N PHE A 365 -3.10 20.18 -2.73
CA PHE A 365 -2.70 21.32 -1.91
C PHE A 365 -1.44 20.96 -1.11
N SER A 366 -0.32 21.59 -1.44
CA SER A 366 0.97 21.30 -0.79
C SER A 366 1.24 22.18 0.43
N ALA A 367 0.54 23.31 0.59
CA ALA A 367 0.75 24.23 1.69
C ALA A 367 -0.09 23.82 2.92
N VAL A 368 0.55 23.77 4.09
CA VAL A 368 -0.13 23.42 5.35
C VAL A 368 -1.29 24.38 5.70
N PRO A 369 -1.19 25.70 5.46
CA PRO A 369 -2.34 26.59 5.66
C PRO A 369 -3.58 26.22 4.83
N ASP A 370 -3.40 25.71 3.60
CA ASP A 370 -4.53 25.26 2.77
C ASP A 370 -5.19 24.01 3.39
N LEU A 371 -4.38 23.12 3.98
CA LEU A 371 -4.87 21.93 4.68
C LEU A 371 -5.60 22.31 5.99
N GLU A 372 -5.13 23.34 6.71
CA GLU A 372 -5.80 23.90 7.89
C GLU A 372 -7.18 24.44 7.53
N ASP A 373 -7.26 25.21 6.45
CA ASP A 373 -8.52 25.77 5.97
C ASP A 373 -9.50 24.67 5.54
N LEU A 374 -9.03 23.63 4.83
CA LEU A 374 -9.85 22.47 4.45
C LEU A 374 -10.32 21.67 5.67
N PHE A 375 -9.45 21.45 6.65
CA PHE A 375 -9.76 20.72 7.88
C PHE A 375 -10.84 21.43 8.69
N LEU A 376 -10.66 22.73 8.92
CA LEU A 376 -11.62 23.56 9.64
C LEU A 376 -12.96 23.70 8.89
N ALA A 377 -12.93 23.77 7.56
CA ALA A 377 -14.14 23.73 6.75
C ALA A 377 -14.90 22.42 6.95
N ALA A 378 -14.22 21.27 6.96
CA ALA A 378 -14.83 19.97 7.22
C ALA A 378 -15.46 19.87 8.62
N LEU A 379 -14.78 20.37 9.65
CA LEU A 379 -15.34 20.42 11.00
C LEU A 379 -16.56 21.35 11.09
N THR A 380 -16.55 22.47 10.37
CA THR A 380 -17.68 23.41 10.32
C THR A 380 -18.90 22.79 9.62
N ILE A 381 -18.69 21.93 8.61
CA ILE A 381 -19.76 21.15 7.97
C ILE A 381 -20.35 20.13 8.96
N GLY A 382 -19.49 19.41 9.70
CA GLY A 382 -19.93 18.43 10.69
C GLY A 382 -20.66 19.06 11.88
N ASN A 383 -20.24 20.27 12.29
CA ASN A 383 -20.88 21.05 13.33
C ASN A 383 -20.83 22.58 13.03
N PRO A 384 -21.92 23.18 12.53
CA PRO A 384 -22.00 24.62 12.29
C PRO A 384 -21.81 25.49 13.54
N GLY A 385 -22.01 24.93 14.73
CA GLY A 385 -21.80 25.60 16.02
C GLY A 385 -20.37 25.58 16.54
N LEU A 386 -19.38 25.20 15.71
CA LEU A 386 -17.98 25.09 16.10
C LEU A 386 -17.44 26.41 16.72
N PRO A 387 -16.90 26.39 17.96
CA PRO A 387 -16.40 27.60 18.63
C PRO A 387 -14.98 27.95 18.16
N ILE A 388 -14.87 28.51 16.95
CA ILE A 388 -13.63 29.09 16.40
C ILE A 388 -13.73 30.61 16.31
N ALA A 389 -12.58 31.29 16.19
CA ALA A 389 -12.52 32.75 16.06
C ALA A 389 -13.24 33.26 14.80
N GLU A 390 -13.85 34.45 14.86
CA GLU A 390 -14.71 34.97 13.79
C GLU A 390 -13.96 35.25 12.48
N ASP A 391 -12.70 35.65 12.55
CA ASP A 391 -11.82 35.81 11.39
C ASP A 391 -11.56 34.46 10.70
N MET A 392 -11.33 33.40 11.50
CA MET A 392 -11.19 32.04 11.00
C MET A 392 -12.49 31.54 10.35
N LYS A 393 -13.65 31.76 10.98
CA LYS A 393 -14.96 31.40 10.40
C LYS A 393 -15.17 32.05 9.04
N ARG A 394 -14.89 33.34 8.91
CA ARG A 394 -15.03 34.08 7.64
C ARG A 394 -14.13 33.51 6.54
N ARG A 395 -12.93 33.03 6.91
CA ARG A 395 -11.99 32.40 5.98
C ARG A 395 -12.48 31.05 5.47
N VAL A 396 -12.98 30.19 6.36
CA VAL A 396 -13.33 28.80 6.02
C VAL A 396 -14.77 28.63 5.51
N ALA A 397 -15.67 29.57 5.82
CA ALA A 397 -17.07 29.49 5.40
C ALA A 397 -17.26 29.36 3.87
N PRO A 398 -16.56 30.10 3.00
CA PRO A 398 -16.66 29.91 1.55
C PRO A 398 -16.21 28.51 1.10
N ILE A 399 -15.20 27.93 1.76
CA ILE A 399 -14.70 26.59 1.46
C ILE A 399 -15.75 25.55 1.86
N ALA A 400 -16.32 25.68 3.06
CA ALA A 400 -17.40 24.82 3.53
C ALA A 400 -18.63 24.89 2.61
N GLN A 401 -19.04 26.09 2.18
CA GLN A 401 -20.15 26.30 1.24
C GLN A 401 -19.89 25.71 -0.14
N ALA A 402 -18.64 25.61 -0.57
CA ALA A 402 -18.28 24.96 -1.83
C ALA A 402 -18.26 23.43 -1.73
N ILE A 403 -17.84 22.88 -0.57
CA ILE A 403 -17.71 21.43 -0.35
C ILE A 403 -19.06 20.80 0.00
N GLN A 404 -19.82 21.39 0.93
CA GLN A 404 -21.03 20.79 1.52
C GLN A 404 -22.07 20.32 0.50
N PRO A 405 -22.38 21.04 -0.60
CA PRO A 405 -23.36 20.58 -1.59
C PRO A 405 -22.92 19.34 -2.38
N LEU A 406 -21.62 19.01 -2.37
CA LEU A 406 -21.04 17.84 -3.03
C LEU A 406 -20.97 16.62 -2.10
N LEU A 407 -21.34 16.77 -0.83
CA LEU A 407 -21.36 15.70 0.16
C LEU A 407 -22.76 15.09 0.26
N GLU A 408 -22.81 13.78 0.45
CA GLU A 408 -24.04 13.04 0.75
C GLU A 408 -24.37 13.11 2.25
N SER A 409 -25.65 12.95 2.61
CA SER A 409 -26.09 12.98 4.01
C SER A 409 -25.29 12.05 4.93
N PRO A 410 -24.98 10.78 4.54
CA PRO A 410 -24.16 9.90 5.36
C PRO A 410 -22.73 10.42 5.59
N GLN A 411 -22.16 11.14 4.62
CA GLN A 411 -20.82 11.73 4.76
C GLN A 411 -20.85 12.92 5.72
N VAL A 412 -21.91 13.74 5.68
CA VAL A 412 -22.11 14.84 6.63
C VAL A 412 -22.31 14.30 8.05
N ASP A 413 -23.08 13.23 8.22
CA ASP A 413 -23.26 12.58 9.52
C ASP A 413 -21.95 11.94 10.02
N SER A 414 -21.15 11.36 9.11
CA SER A 414 -19.81 10.84 9.44
C SER A 414 -18.85 11.95 9.86
N LEU A 415 -18.91 13.13 9.22
CA LEU A 415 -18.16 14.32 9.63
C LEU A 415 -18.58 14.80 11.02
N ARG A 416 -19.89 14.75 11.34
CA ARG A 416 -20.38 15.05 12.70
C ARG A 416 -19.80 14.08 13.72
N GLY A 417 -19.78 12.78 13.41
CA GLY A 417 -19.15 11.77 14.27
C GLY A 417 -17.66 12.01 14.48
N CYS A 418 -16.92 12.34 13.41
CA CYS A 418 -15.51 12.69 13.49
C CYS A 418 -15.27 13.95 14.32
N PHE A 419 -16.13 14.97 14.20
CA PHE A 419 -16.08 16.18 15.01
C PHE A 419 -16.24 15.87 16.50
N LEU A 420 -17.23 15.05 16.88
CA LEU A 420 -17.45 14.67 18.28
C LEU A 420 -16.23 13.96 18.86
N ARG A 421 -15.69 12.97 18.13
CA ARG A 421 -14.45 12.27 18.52
C ARG A 421 -13.25 13.22 18.63
N PHE A 422 -13.15 14.18 17.71
CA PHE A 422 -12.06 15.16 17.73
C PHE A 422 -12.11 16.02 19.00
N VAL A 423 -13.30 16.43 19.43
CA VAL A 423 -13.49 17.16 20.69
C VAL A 423 -13.18 16.28 21.90
N GLU A 424 -13.63 15.03 21.90
CA GLU A 424 -13.34 14.04 22.95
C GLU A 424 -11.84 13.78 23.12
N GLU A 425 -11.09 13.74 22.00
CA GLU A 425 -9.63 13.59 21.96
C GLU A 425 -8.87 14.90 22.27
N GLY A 426 -9.58 15.96 22.70
CA GLY A 426 -9.01 17.21 23.19
C GLY A 426 -8.98 18.36 22.18
N GLY A 427 -9.54 18.17 20.98
CA GLY A 427 -9.77 19.23 20.00
C GLY A 427 -8.50 19.84 19.41
N ARG A 428 -7.41 19.06 19.32
CA ARG A 428 -6.11 19.53 18.84
C ARG A 428 -5.55 18.56 17.81
N THR A 429 -5.15 19.09 16.66
CA THR A 429 -4.34 18.39 15.67
C THR A 429 -3.21 19.31 15.22
N ASN A 430 -2.05 18.75 14.88
CA ASN A 430 -0.94 19.51 14.31
C ASN A 430 -0.76 19.13 12.84
N LEU A 431 -1.31 19.93 11.93
CA LEU A 431 -1.28 19.62 10.49
C LEU A 431 0.11 19.72 9.87
N GLN A 432 1.02 20.52 10.45
CA GLN A 432 2.42 20.53 10.03
C GLN A 432 3.08 19.18 10.30
N ARG A 433 2.87 18.64 11.51
CA ARG A 433 3.40 17.33 11.91
C ARG A 433 2.73 16.20 11.13
N TRP A 434 1.40 16.25 11.01
CA TRP A 434 0.64 15.29 10.20
C TRP A 434 1.12 15.28 8.74
N SER A 435 1.33 16.46 8.15
CA SER A 435 1.83 16.59 6.77
C SER A 435 3.20 15.92 6.62
N ALA A 436 4.16 16.22 7.49
CA ALA A 436 5.47 15.57 7.46
C ALA A 436 5.40 14.05 7.72
N ALA A 437 4.46 13.61 8.56
CA ALA A 437 4.25 12.19 8.85
C ALA A 437 3.69 11.43 7.64
N THR A 438 2.81 12.03 6.83
CA THR A 438 2.33 11.41 5.58
C THR A 438 3.44 11.23 4.55
N ASP A 439 4.43 12.15 4.49
CA ASP A 439 5.59 12.00 3.60
C ASP A 439 6.45 10.80 4.02
N LYS A 440 6.65 10.63 5.33
CA LYS A 440 7.32 9.46 5.92
C LYS A 440 6.55 8.17 5.62
N THR A 441 5.23 8.16 5.83
CA THR A 441 4.37 7.01 5.47
C THR A 441 4.51 6.62 4.01
N ALA A 442 4.47 7.59 3.08
CA ALA A 442 4.64 7.32 1.67
C ALA A 442 6.02 6.72 1.36
N ALA A 443 7.09 7.24 1.97
CA ALA A 443 8.43 6.69 1.84
C ALA A 443 8.54 5.26 2.40
N ARG A 444 7.88 4.95 3.53
CA ARG A 444 7.82 3.59 4.09
C ARG A 444 7.14 2.60 3.15
N ALA A 445 6.08 3.02 2.45
CA ALA A 445 5.44 2.20 1.42
C ALA A 445 6.42 1.91 0.27
N GLY A 446 7.22 2.92 -0.13
CA GLY A 446 8.32 2.73 -1.07
C GLY A 446 9.36 1.72 -0.60
N LEU A 447 9.83 1.83 0.65
CA LEU A 447 10.79 0.89 1.25
C LEU A 447 10.22 -0.54 1.32
N LEU A 448 8.94 -0.69 1.65
CA LEU A 448 8.28 -1.99 1.68
C LEU A 448 8.34 -2.68 0.31
N LEU A 449 8.13 -1.93 -0.77
CA LEU A 449 8.14 -2.48 -2.12
C LEU A 449 9.55 -2.72 -2.68
N CYS A 450 10.50 -1.81 -2.46
CA CYS A 450 11.86 -2.07 -2.94
C CYS A 450 12.58 -3.13 -2.12
N GLY A 451 12.24 -3.27 -0.83
CA GLY A 451 12.83 -4.27 0.06
C GLY A 451 14.34 -4.12 0.28
N ASP A 452 14.91 -2.98 -0.09
CA ASP A 452 16.34 -2.64 0.00
C ASP A 452 16.48 -1.21 0.53
N LEU A 453 16.97 -1.09 1.77
CA LEU A 453 17.08 0.16 2.50
C LEU A 453 18.12 1.08 1.87
N GLY A 454 19.23 0.54 1.37
CA GLY A 454 20.28 1.33 0.71
C GLY A 454 19.74 2.07 -0.52
N THR A 455 18.94 1.39 -1.34
CA THR A 455 18.27 1.98 -2.49
C THR A 455 17.29 3.07 -2.08
N ALA A 456 16.45 2.80 -1.07
CA ALA A 456 15.48 3.77 -0.56
C ALA A 456 16.18 5.04 -0.06
N LEU A 457 17.23 4.88 0.75
CA LEU A 457 18.04 5.98 1.28
C LEU A 457 18.74 6.78 0.17
N GLY A 458 19.31 6.09 -0.83
CA GLY A 458 19.93 6.75 -1.98
C GLY A 458 18.95 7.60 -2.79
N VAL A 459 17.69 7.17 -2.93
CA VAL A 459 16.66 7.97 -3.61
C VAL A 459 16.29 9.22 -2.80
N VAL A 460 16.02 9.08 -1.50
CA VAL A 460 15.59 10.23 -0.67
C VAL A 460 16.74 11.19 -0.38
N GLN A 461 17.98 10.71 -0.32
CA GLN A 461 19.17 11.54 -0.13
C GLN A 461 19.35 12.54 -1.29
N ALA A 462 18.95 12.18 -2.51
CA ALA A 462 19.00 13.10 -3.64
C ALA A 462 17.98 14.25 -3.52
N GLU A 463 16.96 14.11 -2.67
CA GLU A 463 15.87 15.08 -2.48
C GLU A 463 16.12 15.98 -1.24
N GLU A 464 16.49 15.37 -0.12
CA GLU A 464 16.62 16.07 1.19
C GLU A 464 18.07 16.21 1.67
N GLY A 465 19.04 15.60 0.98
CA GLY A 465 20.42 15.50 1.44
C GLY A 465 20.66 14.32 2.39
N ALA A 466 21.93 14.15 2.79
CA ALA A 466 22.30 13.10 3.73
C ALA A 466 21.65 13.35 5.09
N HIS A 467 21.05 12.31 5.68
CA HIS A 467 20.34 12.38 6.96
C HIS A 467 19.13 13.33 6.97
N GLY A 468 18.44 13.48 5.84
CA GLY A 468 17.10 14.07 5.79
C GLY A 468 16.11 13.38 6.72
N GLU A 469 15.00 14.05 7.03
CA GLU A 469 14.01 13.55 7.99
C GLU A 469 13.31 12.26 7.50
N ILE A 470 13.14 12.10 6.19
CA ILE A 470 12.63 10.86 5.62
C ILE A 470 13.69 9.74 5.74
N ALA A 471 14.95 10.04 5.45
CA ALA A 471 16.04 9.06 5.57
C ALA A 471 16.17 8.53 7.01
N LYS A 472 16.10 9.42 8.01
CA LYS A 472 16.09 9.07 9.43
C LYS A 472 14.89 8.20 9.80
N ASP A 473 13.70 8.52 9.27
CA ASP A 473 12.51 7.70 9.50
C ASP A 473 12.65 6.30 8.90
N LEU A 474 13.15 6.18 7.67
CA LEU A 474 13.34 4.88 7.02
C LEU A 474 14.34 3.99 7.77
N LEU A 475 15.44 4.55 8.26
CA LEU A 475 16.41 3.86 9.13
C LEU A 475 15.74 3.35 10.41
N TRP A 476 14.98 4.21 11.09
CA TRP A 476 14.28 3.84 12.31
C TRP A 476 13.18 2.80 12.06
N PHE A 477 12.43 2.94 10.96
CA PHE A 477 11.33 2.05 10.60
C PHE A 477 11.84 0.68 10.13
N SER A 478 12.95 0.60 9.40
CA SER A 478 13.48 -0.67 8.89
C SER A 478 13.88 -1.64 10.02
N ALA A 479 14.33 -1.12 11.16
CA ALA A 479 14.64 -1.92 12.34
C ALA A 479 13.42 -2.19 13.25
N SER A 480 12.23 -1.68 12.92
CA SER A 480 11.03 -1.81 13.76
C SER A 480 10.36 -3.17 13.65
N ASP A 481 9.66 -3.57 14.70
CA ASP A 481 8.83 -4.78 14.68
C ASP A 481 7.64 -4.67 13.70
N ARG A 482 7.16 -3.43 13.47
CA ARG A 482 6.11 -3.11 12.49
C ARG A 482 6.54 -3.47 11.06
N TYR A 483 7.75 -3.11 10.66
CA TYR A 483 8.26 -3.46 9.34
C TYR A 483 8.47 -4.98 9.18
N GLY A 484 8.94 -5.66 10.25
CA GLY A 484 9.01 -7.12 10.28
C GLY A 484 7.64 -7.80 10.11
N LYS A 485 6.57 -7.27 10.73
CA LYS A 485 5.19 -7.76 10.56
C LYS A 485 4.69 -7.61 9.12
N LEU A 486 4.96 -6.47 8.47
CA LEU A 486 4.62 -6.26 7.07
C LEU A 486 5.35 -7.26 6.15
N ARG A 487 6.65 -7.46 6.36
CA ARG A 487 7.45 -8.42 5.59
C ARG A 487 6.96 -9.86 5.77
N ARG A 488 6.55 -10.24 6.98
CA ARG A 488 5.93 -11.55 7.25
C ARG A 488 4.60 -11.72 6.54
N GLN A 489 3.73 -10.70 6.58
CA GLN A 489 2.45 -10.72 5.86
C GLN A 489 2.64 -10.86 4.35
N LEU A 490 3.64 -10.19 3.77
CA LEU A 490 3.99 -10.34 2.36
C LEU A 490 4.69 -11.67 2.03
N GLY A 491 5.10 -12.44 3.03
CA GLY A 491 5.86 -13.68 2.84
C GLY A 491 7.31 -13.47 2.38
N VAL A 492 7.87 -12.29 2.63
CA VAL A 492 9.24 -11.89 2.21
C VAL A 492 10.23 -11.82 3.38
N ALA A 493 9.75 -12.04 4.60
CA ALA A 493 10.59 -12.15 5.80
C ALA A 493 11.52 -13.37 5.73
N LYS A 494 12.71 -13.25 6.29
CA LYS A 494 13.67 -14.37 6.36
C LYS A 494 13.19 -15.44 7.34
N ALA A 495 13.33 -16.70 6.94
CA ALA A 495 13.06 -17.83 7.81
C ALA A 495 14.18 -17.94 8.86
N ALA A 496 13.84 -18.41 10.06
CA ALA A 496 14.83 -18.78 11.06
C ALA A 496 15.76 -19.85 10.47
N VAL A 497 17.06 -19.73 10.74
CA VAL A 497 18.04 -20.76 10.37
C VAL A 497 17.78 -21.95 11.30
N SER A 498 17.28 -23.06 10.74
CA SER A 498 17.02 -24.31 11.47
C SER A 498 18.30 -25.05 11.82
#